data_AF-A0A7S1NWV4-F1
#
_entry.id   AF-A0A7S1NWV4-F1
#
_cell.length_a   1.000
_cell.length_b   1.000
_cell.length_c   1.000
_cell.angle_alpha   90.00
_cell.angle_beta   90.00
_cell.angle_gamma   90.00
#
_symmetry.space_group_name_H-M   'P 1'
#
loop_
_entity.id
_entity.type
_entity.pdbx_description
1 polymer ?
#
loop_
_entity_poly.entity_id
_entity_poly.type
_entity_poly.pdbx_seq_one_letter_code
_entity_poly.pdbx_strand_id
1 'polypeptide(L)'
;EHPGDSPVRCLTERCVQVLLPSDGSVEGQIEPGIRHKDYFFDHIFNSVDRSNDKYAGQREVYQTMGRMMLKSAWRGFNTCLLAYGQTGSGKSHSVVGTDTDPGLLPRIATKLFEIVAEHDRRQQLAQKNRGDIRGVARRKSLAHGLR
;
A
#
# COMPACT_ATOMS: atom_id res chain seq x y z
N GLU A 1 -24.43 19.62 -2.92
CA GLU A 1 -23.33 19.94 -1.99
C GLU A 1 -22.26 20.68 -2.77
N HIS A 2 -21.87 21.88 -2.32
CA HIS A 2 -20.83 22.66 -2.98
C HIS A 2 -19.44 22.15 -2.55
N PRO A 3 -18.46 22.10 -3.47
CA PRO A 3 -17.13 21.51 -3.22
C PRO A 3 -16.25 22.25 -2.18
N GLY A 4 -16.77 23.27 -1.48
CA GLY A 4 -16.05 24.06 -0.48
C GLY A 4 -16.36 23.74 1.00
N ASP A 5 -17.39 22.94 1.29
CA ASP A 5 -17.96 22.77 2.64
C ASP A 5 -17.58 21.47 3.35
N SER A 6 -16.57 20.74 2.87
CA SER A 6 -16.12 19.53 3.59
C SER A 6 -15.66 19.90 5.01
N PRO A 7 -16.22 19.28 6.06
CA PRO A 7 -15.80 19.51 7.43
C PRO A 7 -14.40 18.96 7.71
N VAL A 8 -13.81 18.23 6.75
CA VAL A 8 -12.44 17.73 6.81
C VAL A 8 -11.63 18.28 5.65
N ARG A 9 -10.48 18.90 5.95
CA ARG A 9 -9.53 19.45 4.97
C ARG A 9 -8.19 18.73 5.11
N CYS A 10 -7.67 18.20 4.00
CA CYS A 10 -6.32 17.66 3.95
C CYS A 10 -5.34 18.83 3.71
N LEU A 11 -4.61 19.25 4.75
CA LEU A 11 -3.65 20.35 4.64
C LEU A 11 -2.36 19.88 3.99
N THR A 12 -1.88 18.71 4.38
CA THR A 12 -0.68 18.05 3.87
C THR A 12 -0.89 16.54 3.77
N GLU A 13 0.12 15.80 3.31
CA GLU A 13 0.12 14.33 3.33
C GLU A 13 0.21 13.73 4.74
N ARG A 14 0.36 14.56 5.79
CA ARG A 14 0.49 14.15 7.20
C ARG A 14 -0.38 14.91 8.19
N CYS A 15 -1.10 15.95 7.75
CA CYS A 15 -2.02 16.72 8.58
C CYS A 15 -3.40 16.86 7.94
N VAL A 16 -4.45 16.46 8.68
CA VAL A 16 -5.84 16.82 8.38
C VAL A 16 -6.37 17.78 9.43
N GLN A 17 -7.21 18.72 8.99
CA GLN A 17 -7.92 19.64 9.86
C GLN A 17 -9.41 19.34 9.81
N VAL A 18 -10.02 19.22 10.98
CA VAL A 18 -11.46 19.02 11.13
C VAL A 18 -12.10 20.30 11.67
N LEU A 19 -13.10 20.81 10.96
CA LEU A 19 -13.97 21.88 11.41
C LEU A 19 -15.00 21.29 12.38
N LEU A 20 -14.98 21.78 13.61
CA LEU A 20 -15.91 21.42 14.67
C LEU A 20 -16.89 22.57 14.88
N PRO A 21 -18.21 22.30 14.97
CA PRO A 21 -19.15 23.30 15.44
C PRO A 21 -18.77 23.70 16.87
N SER A 22 -18.82 25.00 17.19
CA SER A 22 -18.65 25.44 18.57
C SER A 22 -19.79 24.89 19.41
N ASP A 23 -19.47 24.13 20.45
CA ASP A 23 -20.38 23.93 21.56
C ASP A 23 -20.51 25.29 22.27
N GLY A 24 -21.71 25.85 22.32
CA GLY A 24 -21.96 27.17 22.90
C GLY A 24 -21.79 27.20 24.42
N SER A 25 -20.59 26.96 24.92
CA SER A 25 -20.22 26.99 26.34
C SER A 25 -19.10 27.99 26.59
N VAL A 26 -19.33 29.24 26.20
CA VAL A 26 -18.65 30.40 26.77
C VAL A 26 -19.72 31.35 27.27
N GLU A 27 -19.83 31.45 28.59
CA GLU A 27 -20.63 32.42 29.30
C GLU A 27 -20.15 33.82 28.88
N GLY A 28 -20.86 34.47 27.94
CA GLY A 28 -20.77 35.91 27.74
C GLY A 28 -20.38 36.50 26.38
N GLN A 29 -20.14 35.75 25.29
CA GLN A 29 -19.94 36.36 23.96
C GLN A 29 -20.54 35.51 22.82
N ILE A 30 -21.43 36.13 22.04
CA ILE A 30 -22.12 35.56 20.87
C ILE A 30 -21.24 35.80 19.64
N GLU A 31 -20.32 34.88 19.34
CA GLU A 31 -19.73 34.75 18.01
C GLU A 31 -19.79 33.26 17.65
N PRO A 32 -20.50 32.85 16.57
CA PRO A 32 -20.48 31.46 16.10
C PRO A 32 -19.10 31.17 15.48
N GLY A 33 -18.09 30.95 16.32
CA GLY A 33 -16.76 30.58 15.87
C GLY A 33 -16.78 29.15 15.33
N ILE A 34 -16.17 28.87 14.19
CA ILE A 34 -15.84 27.49 13.82
C ILE A 34 -14.53 27.15 14.51
N ARG A 35 -14.52 26.09 15.34
CA ARG A 35 -13.26 25.60 15.94
C ARG A 35 -12.60 24.63 14.97
N HIS A 36 -11.29 24.70 14.85
CA HIS A 36 -10.53 23.77 14.03
C HIS A 36 -9.66 22.89 14.93
N LYS A 37 -9.57 21.61 14.60
CA LYS A 37 -8.66 20.67 15.26
C LYS A 37 -7.82 19.94 14.24
N ASP A 38 -6.51 19.98 14.43
CA ASP A 38 -5.55 19.34 13.56
C ASP A 38 -5.19 17.95 14.10
N TYR A 39 -5.08 16.99 13.18
CA TYR A 39 -4.70 15.61 13.45
C TYR A 39 -3.55 15.21 12.54
N PHE A 40 -2.53 14.57 13.12
CA PHE A 40 -1.33 14.15 12.42
C PHE A 40 -1.26 12.63 12.29
N PHE A 41 -0.88 12.18 11.09
CA PHE A 41 -0.74 10.77 10.75
C PHE A 41 0.52 10.56 9.92
N ASP A 42 1.00 9.31 9.85
CA ASP A 42 2.15 8.96 9.01
C ASP A 42 1.88 9.20 7.52
N HIS A 43 0.65 8.87 7.10
CA HIS A 43 0.17 9.00 5.73
C HIS A 43 -1.31 9.38 5.71
N ILE A 44 -1.68 10.33 4.86
CA ILE A 44 -3.05 10.72 4.55
C ILE A 44 -3.30 10.53 3.06
N PHE A 45 -4.36 9.80 2.74
CA PHE A 45 -4.78 9.53 1.38
C PHE A 45 -6.07 10.30 1.09
N ASN A 46 -6.00 11.33 0.22
CA ASN A 46 -7.19 12.05 -0.21
C ASN A 46 -7.84 11.32 -1.39
N SER A 47 -8.87 10.53 -1.12
CA SER A 47 -9.58 9.74 -2.15
C SER A 47 -10.96 10.32 -2.50
N VAL A 48 -11.19 11.62 -2.27
CA VAL A 48 -12.52 12.24 -2.45
C VAL A 48 -12.81 12.59 -3.91
N ASP A 49 -11.93 13.35 -4.55
CA ASP A 49 -12.15 13.87 -5.90
C ASP A 49 -11.04 13.42 -6.84
N ARG A 50 -11.40 12.62 -7.86
CA ARG A 50 -10.48 12.09 -8.87
C ARG A 50 -9.87 13.17 -9.77
N SER A 51 -10.48 14.35 -9.84
CA SER A 51 -9.94 15.48 -10.61
C SER A 51 -8.88 16.28 -9.86
N ASN A 52 -8.74 16.03 -8.55
CA ASN A 52 -7.73 16.68 -7.73
C ASN A 52 -6.34 16.08 -8.00
N ASP A 53 -5.33 16.92 -8.22
CA ASP A 53 -3.94 16.49 -8.42
C ASP A 53 -3.39 15.66 -7.24
N LYS A 54 -3.95 15.84 -6.03
CA LYS A 54 -3.59 15.11 -4.81
C LYS A 54 -4.47 13.87 -4.58
N TYR A 55 -5.24 13.43 -5.58
CA TYR A 55 -6.08 12.24 -5.45
C TYR A 55 -5.23 11.00 -5.25
N ALA A 56 -5.49 10.28 -4.17
CA ALA A 56 -4.86 9.00 -3.87
C ALA A 56 -5.83 7.85 -4.15
N GLY A 57 -5.59 7.10 -5.22
CA GLY A 57 -6.34 5.88 -5.54
C GLY A 57 -5.74 4.62 -4.90
N GLN A 58 -6.36 3.47 -5.15
CA GLN A 58 -5.92 2.17 -4.60
C GLN A 58 -4.47 1.83 -4.94
N ARG A 59 -4.02 2.24 -6.13
CA ARG A 59 -2.63 2.07 -6.56
C ARG A 59 -1.66 2.81 -5.64
N GLU A 60 -1.99 4.04 -5.26
CA GLU A 60 -1.14 4.89 -4.40
C GLU A 60 -1.06 4.33 -2.98
N VAL A 61 -2.22 3.94 -2.44
CA VAL A 61 -2.30 3.28 -1.13
C VAL A 61 -1.46 2.00 -1.11
N TYR A 62 -1.52 1.19 -2.19
CA TYR A 62 -0.68 0.00 -2.32
C TYR A 62 0.82 0.31 -2.43
N GLN A 63 1.20 1.35 -3.19
CA GLN A 63 2.61 1.73 -3.33
C GLN A 63 3.21 2.16 -1.99
N THR A 64 2.44 2.90 -1.20
CA THR A 64 2.87 3.39 0.12
C THR A 64 2.84 2.28 1.18
N MET A 65 1.68 1.67 1.41
CA MET A 65 1.49 0.71 2.49
C MET A 65 1.78 -0.74 2.06
N GLY A 66 1.19 -1.16 0.94
CA GLY A 66 1.22 -2.56 0.50
C GLY A 66 2.64 -3.08 0.20
N ARG A 67 3.51 -2.24 -0.40
CA ARG A 67 4.91 -2.63 -0.65
C ARG A 67 5.70 -2.85 0.63
N MET A 68 5.51 -1.99 1.64
CA MET A 68 6.16 -2.15 2.94
C MET A 68 5.71 -3.44 3.62
N MET A 69 4.40 -3.69 3.63
CA MET A 69 3.82 -4.92 4.19
C MET A 69 4.37 -6.18 3.51
N LEU A 70 4.36 -6.20 2.17
CA LEU A 70 4.87 -7.32 1.40
C LEU A 70 6.36 -7.58 1.67
N LYS A 71 7.17 -6.52 1.73
CA LYS A 71 8.60 -6.62 2.04
C LYS A 71 8.82 -7.20 3.44
N SER A 72 8.04 -6.79 4.43
CA SER A 72 8.13 -7.32 5.80
C SER A 72 7.73 -8.80 5.87
N ALA A 73 6.60 -9.16 5.24
CA ALA A 73 6.15 -10.54 5.15
C ALA A 73 7.17 -11.44 4.44
N TRP A 74 7.76 -10.97 3.32
CA TRP A 74 8.79 -11.71 2.59
C TRP A 74 10.07 -11.94 3.41
N ARG A 75 10.37 -11.06 4.37
CA ARG A 75 11.49 -11.21 5.31
C ARG A 75 11.18 -12.13 6.49
N GLY A 76 9.98 -12.70 6.55
CA GLY A 76 9.54 -13.60 7.62
C GLY A 76 8.96 -12.88 8.85
N PHE A 77 8.61 -11.59 8.74
CA PHE A 77 7.93 -10.88 9.83
C PHE A 77 6.41 -10.99 9.71
N ASN A 78 5.75 -11.21 10.85
CA ASN A 78 4.30 -11.14 10.93
C ASN A 78 3.83 -9.70 10.63
N THR A 79 2.94 -9.57 9.66
CA THR A 79 2.37 -8.27 9.26
C THR A 79 0.86 -8.34 9.42
N CYS A 80 0.27 -7.33 10.05
CA CYS A 80 -1.18 -7.22 10.26
C CYS A 80 -1.69 -5.88 9.72
N LEU A 81 -2.85 -5.89 9.07
CA LEU A 81 -3.56 -4.70 8.60
C LEU A 81 -5.00 -4.76 9.09
N LEU A 82 -5.43 -3.66 9.73
CA LEU A 82 -6.79 -3.47 10.18
C LEU A 82 -7.34 -2.19 9.55
N ALA A 83 -8.53 -2.27 8.96
CA ALA A 83 -9.27 -1.11 8.51
C ALA A 83 -10.33 -0.74 9.56
N TYR A 84 -10.29 0.49 10.04
CA TYR A 84 -11.19 1.00 11.07
C TYR A 84 -11.97 2.22 10.56
N GLY A 85 -13.19 2.39 11.05
CA GLY A 85 -14.08 3.49 10.68
C GLY A 85 -15.55 3.08 10.67
N GLN A 86 -16.45 4.07 10.60
CA GLN A 86 -17.89 3.84 10.54
C GLN A 86 -18.33 3.07 9.27
N THR A 87 -19.54 2.50 9.28
CA THR A 87 -20.12 1.91 8.06
C THR A 87 -20.20 2.95 6.94
N GLY A 88 -19.85 2.54 5.72
CA GLY A 88 -19.77 3.45 4.56
C GLY A 88 -18.44 4.19 4.40
N SER A 89 -17.52 4.15 5.39
CA SER A 89 -16.24 4.90 5.34
C SER A 89 -15.17 4.31 4.40
N GLY A 90 -15.50 3.31 3.56
CA GLY A 90 -14.54 2.74 2.62
C GLY A 90 -13.57 1.68 3.17
N LYS A 91 -13.84 1.07 4.33
CA LYS A 91 -12.99 -0.02 4.89
C LYS A 91 -12.82 -1.20 3.91
N SER A 92 -13.92 -1.78 3.45
CA SER A 92 -13.90 -2.89 2.49
C SER A 92 -13.34 -2.46 1.14
N HIS A 93 -13.62 -1.22 0.72
CA HIS A 93 -13.03 -0.64 -0.47
C HIS A 93 -11.50 -0.59 -0.36
N SER A 94 -10.94 -0.11 0.75
CA SER A 94 -9.48 0.01 0.92
C SER A 94 -8.78 -1.35 0.99
N VAL A 95 -9.37 -2.31 1.71
CA VAL A 95 -8.76 -3.65 1.91
C VAL A 95 -8.98 -4.56 0.71
N VAL A 96 -10.23 -4.75 0.30
CA VAL A 96 -10.60 -5.70 -0.76
C VAL A 96 -10.71 -4.97 -2.11
N GLY A 97 -11.35 -3.81 -2.12
CA GLY A 97 -11.62 -3.05 -3.35
C GLY A 97 -12.77 -3.63 -4.16
N THR A 98 -12.78 -3.29 -5.44
CA THR A 98 -13.73 -3.81 -6.43
C THR A 98 -12.98 -4.61 -7.50
N ASP A 99 -13.69 -5.29 -8.38
CA ASP A 99 -13.07 -6.04 -9.47
C ASP A 99 -12.29 -5.13 -10.44
N THR A 100 -12.77 -3.90 -10.64
CA THR A 100 -12.15 -2.91 -11.52
C THR A 100 -11.10 -2.06 -10.80
N ASP A 101 -11.20 -1.92 -9.48
CA ASP A 101 -10.24 -1.18 -8.65
C ASP A 101 -9.86 -1.98 -7.39
N PRO A 102 -9.03 -3.03 -7.54
CA PRO A 102 -8.69 -3.93 -6.44
C PRO A 102 -7.97 -3.19 -5.32
N GLY A 103 -8.23 -3.58 -4.08
CA GLY A 103 -7.65 -2.99 -2.88
C GLY A 103 -6.29 -3.56 -2.50
N LEU A 104 -5.88 -3.29 -1.27
CA LEU A 104 -4.58 -3.72 -0.74
C LEU A 104 -4.40 -5.24 -0.77
N LEU A 105 -5.38 -5.99 -0.26
CA LEU A 105 -5.29 -7.45 -0.10
C LEU A 105 -5.05 -8.19 -1.42
N PRO A 106 -5.90 -8.05 -2.46
CA PRO A 106 -5.66 -8.74 -3.72
C PRO A 106 -4.33 -8.32 -4.38
N ARG A 107 -3.95 -7.03 -4.31
CA ARG A 107 -2.68 -6.55 -4.88
C ARG A 107 -1.46 -7.15 -4.19
N ILE A 108 -1.47 -7.24 -2.85
CA ILE A 108 -0.40 -7.87 -2.07
C ILE A 108 -0.32 -9.35 -2.42
N ALA A 109 -1.45 -10.06 -2.46
CA ALA A 109 -1.49 -11.49 -2.78
C ALA A 109 -0.94 -11.77 -4.19
N THR A 110 -1.41 -11.04 -5.21
CA THR A 110 -0.88 -11.17 -6.58
C THR A 110 0.62 -10.94 -6.61
N LYS A 111 1.11 -9.87 -5.96
CA LYS A 111 2.54 -9.56 -6.01
C LYS A 111 3.40 -10.55 -5.23
N LEU A 112 2.87 -11.13 -4.15
CA LEU A 112 3.52 -12.21 -3.42
C LEU A 112 3.73 -13.42 -4.33
N PHE A 113 2.69 -13.88 -5.03
CA PHE A 113 2.81 -15.03 -5.93
C PHE A 113 3.74 -14.76 -7.11
N GLU A 114 3.75 -13.55 -7.67
CA GLU A 114 4.73 -13.16 -8.70
C GLU A 114 6.18 -13.27 -8.19
N ILE A 115 6.45 -12.82 -6.96
CA ILE A 115 7.79 -12.90 -6.35
C ILE A 115 8.21 -14.36 -6.14
N VAL A 116 7.30 -15.21 -5.65
CA VAL A 116 7.56 -16.65 -5.47
C VAL A 116 7.90 -17.31 -6.80
N ALA A 117 7.08 -17.10 -7.84
CA ALA A 117 7.31 -17.69 -9.15
C ALA A 117 8.65 -17.25 -9.77
N GLU A 118 9.00 -15.98 -9.63
CA GLU A 118 10.29 -15.46 -10.12
C GLU A 118 11.47 -16.03 -9.32
N HIS A 119 11.33 -16.18 -8.01
CA HIS A 119 12.34 -16.81 -7.17
C HIS A 119 12.58 -18.27 -7.59
N ASP A 120 11.51 -19.05 -7.77
CA ASP A 120 11.60 -20.46 -8.18
C ASP A 120 12.27 -20.61 -9.55
N ARG A 121 11.88 -19.77 -10.51
CA ARG A 121 12.49 -19.74 -11.85
C ARG A 121 13.99 -19.46 -11.78
N ARG A 122 14.43 -18.50 -10.95
CA ARG A 122 15.86 -18.18 -10.75
C ARG A 122 16.62 -19.35 -10.15
N GLN A 123 16.04 -20.04 -9.17
CA GLN A 123 16.67 -21.20 -8.54
C GLN A 123 16.86 -22.36 -9.55
N GLN A 124 15.85 -22.61 -10.39
CA GLN A 124 15.95 -23.63 -11.44
C GLN A 124 17.04 -23.31 -12.47
N LEU A 125 17.14 -22.06 -12.91
CA LEU A 125 18.20 -21.62 -13.84
C LEU A 125 19.59 -21.74 -13.20
N ALA A 126 19.74 -21.35 -11.93
CA ALA A 126 20.99 -21.48 -11.21
C ALA A 126 21.42 -22.96 -11.05
N GLN A 127 20.47 -23.85 -10.78
CA GLN A 127 20.73 -25.28 -10.67
C GLN A 127 21.08 -25.91 -12.03
N LYS A 128 20.39 -25.52 -13.10
CA LYS A 128 20.69 -25.97 -14.47
C LYS A 128 22.10 -25.55 -14.91
N ASN A 129 22.48 -24.30 -14.66
CA ASN A 129 23.81 -23.80 -15.00
C ASN A 129 24.92 -24.54 -14.22
N ARG A 130 24.70 -24.88 -12.94
CA ARG A 130 25.63 -25.71 -12.16
C ARG A 130 25.75 -27.14 -12.70
N GLY A 131 24.65 -27.74 -13.15
CA GLY A 131 24.64 -29.06 -13.76
C GLY A 131 25.38 -29.11 -15.10
N ASP A 132 25.21 -28.07 -15.92
CA ASP A 132 25.85 -27.97 -17.24
C ASP A 132 27.38 -27.78 -17.12
N ILE A 133 27.86 -26.93 -16.21
CA ILE A 133 29.30 -26.77 -15.95
C ILE A 133 29.95 -28.11 -15.54
N ARG A 134 29.27 -28.91 -14.71
CA ARG A 134 29.76 -30.25 -14.33
C ARG A 134 29.72 -31.23 -15.50
N GLY A 135 28.70 -31.17 -16.35
CA GLY A 135 28.59 -31.96 -17.57
C GLY A 135 29.69 -31.63 -18.60
N VAL A 136 29.99 -30.35 -18.79
CA VAL A 136 31.06 -29.86 -19.66
C VAL A 136 32.44 -30.23 -19.12
N ALA A 137 32.69 -30.08 -17.81
CA ALA A 137 33.94 -30.50 -17.19
C ALA A 137 34.19 -32.01 -17.36
N ARG A 138 33.15 -32.85 -17.23
CA ARG A 138 33.25 -34.30 -17.42
C ARG A 138 33.57 -34.69 -18.87
N ARG A 139 33.00 -33.98 -19.86
CA ARG A 139 33.32 -34.19 -21.29
C ARG A 139 34.74 -33.75 -21.65
N LYS A 140 35.23 -32.63 -21.09
CA LYS A 140 36.63 -32.18 -21.29
C LYS A 140 37.66 -33.16 -20.72
N SER A 141 37.36 -33.79 -19.57
CA SER A 141 38.23 -34.82 -18.97
C SER A 141 38.35 -36.09 -19.84
N LEU A 142 37.27 -36.49 -20.53
CA LEU A 142 37.29 -37.66 -21.42
C LEU A 142 38.04 -37.37 -22.74
N ALA A 143 38.02 -36.13 -23.23
CA ALA A 143 38.72 -35.74 -24.46
C ALA A 143 40.25 -35.64 -24.29
N HIS A 144 40.77 -35.51 -23.06
CA HIS A 144 42.22 -35.44 -22.79
C HIS A 144 42.83 -36.80 -22.42
N GLY A 145 42.04 -37.87 -22.26
CA GLY A 145 42.52 -39.22 -21.92
C GLY A 145 42.63 -40.19 -23.12
N LEU A 146 42.50 -39.68 -24.35
CA LEU A 146 42.47 -40.46 -25.60
C LEU A 146 43.63 -40.09 -26.55
N ARG A 147 44.76 -39.61 -26.04
CA ARG A 147 45.99 -39.41 -26.81
C ARG A 147 47.12 -40.27 -26.28
#